data_AF-A0A0F8Y3M6-F1
#
_entry.id   AF-A0A0F8Y3M6-F1
#
_cell.length_a   1.000
_cell.length_b   1.000
_cell.length_c   1.000
_cell.angle_alpha   90.00
_cell.angle_beta   90.00
_cell.angle_gamma   90.00
#
_symmetry.space_group_name_H-M   'P 1'
#
loop_
_entity.id
_entity.type
_entity.pdbx_description
1 polymer ?
#
loop_
_entity_poly.entity_id
_entity_poly.type
_entity_poly.pdbx_seq_one_letter_code
_entity_poly.pdbx_strand_id
1 'polypeptide(L)' 'MIAVENIFPRAPRDPERITPMLAKVKELWEKVPQLRLGQLLGNCVRSEIQLYYMEDDVLLEKLEAMYSEADKD' A
#
# COMPACT_ATOMS: atom_id res chain seq x y z
N MET A 1 -22.84 -17.80 16.58
CA MET A 1 -21.78 -16.90 16.10
C MET A 1 -20.48 -17.67 16.09
N ILE A 2 -19.80 -17.78 14.94
CA ILE A 2 -18.44 -18.33 14.88
C ILE A 2 -17.49 -17.16 15.15
N ALA A 3 -16.56 -17.31 16.09
CA ALA A 3 -15.51 -16.33 16.33
C ALA A 3 -14.69 -16.13 15.05
N VAL A 4 -14.39 -14.88 14.68
CA VAL A 4 -13.62 -14.52 13.47
C VAL A 4 -12.27 -15.26 13.42
N GLU A 5 -11.72 -15.54 14.59
CA GLU A 5 -10.49 -16.29 14.83
C GLU A 5 -10.54 -17.74 14.28
N ASN A 6 -11.74 -18.32 14.14
CA ASN A 6 -11.92 -19.69 13.62
C ASN A 6 -12.05 -19.76 12.09
N ILE A 7 -12.06 -18.61 11.39
CA ILE A 7 -12.21 -18.53 9.93
C ILE A 7 -10.85 -18.43 9.24
N PHE A 8 -9.84 -17.87 9.92
CA PHE A 8 -8.50 -17.66 9.37
C PHE A 8 -7.46 -18.40 10.24
N PRO A 9 -6.93 -19.55 9.80
CA PRO A 9 -5.99 -20.37 10.59
C PRO A 9 -4.59 -19.75 10.73
N ARG A 10 -4.36 -18.56 10.16
CA ARG A 10 -3.13 -17.80 10.34
C ARG A 10 -3.36 -16.74 11.40
N ALA A 11 -2.34 -16.53 12.25
CA ALA A 11 -2.35 -15.42 13.19
C ALA A 11 -2.72 -14.11 12.46
N PRO A 12 -3.60 -13.28 13.03
CA PRO A 12 -3.93 -11.99 12.46
C PRO A 12 -2.65 -11.17 12.26
N ARG A 13 -2.55 -10.47 11.12
CA ARG A 13 -1.46 -9.51 10.91
C ARG A 13 -1.56 -8.41 11.96
N ASP A 14 -0.42 -7.88 12.39
CA ASP A 14 -0.36 -6.77 13.33
C ASP A 14 -1.20 -5.58 12.81
N PRO A 15 -2.26 -5.16 13.51
CA PRO A 15 -3.09 -4.02 13.10
C PRO A 15 -2.32 -2.69 13.16
N GLU A 16 -1.25 -2.58 13.95
CA GLU A 16 -0.46 -1.35 14.08
C GLU A 16 0.24 -0.96 12.76
N ARG A 17 0.38 -1.90 11.80
CA ARG A 17 0.94 -1.62 10.46
C ARG A 17 0.06 -0.70 9.60
N ILE A 18 -1.26 -0.65 9.87
CA ILE A 18 -2.24 0.00 8.97
C ILE A 18 -2.04 1.52 8.98
N THR A 19 -1.93 2.11 10.16
CA THR A 19 -1.85 3.58 10.31
C THR A 19 -0.60 4.18 9.64
N PRO A 20 0.62 3.67 9.86
CA PRO A 20 1.81 4.16 9.17
C PRO A 20 1.72 4.02 7.64
N MET A 21 1.19 2.90 7.15
CA MET A 21 1.00 2.66 5.72
C MET A 21 0.06 3.70 5.09
N LEU A 22 -1.11 3.94 5.72
CA LEU A 22 -2.06 4.94 5.22
C LEU A 22 -1.50 6.37 5.28
N ALA A 23 -0.71 6.69 6.31
CA ALA A 23 -0.06 8.00 6.42
C ALA A 23 0.91 8.24 5.25
N LYS A 24 1.70 7.22 4.87
CA LYS A 24 2.62 7.30 3.74
C LYS A 24 1.92 7.34 2.38
N VAL A 25 0.90 6.52 2.19
CA VAL A 25 0.07 6.58 0.97
C VAL A 25 -0.55 7.96 0.82
N LYS A 26 -1.07 8.56 1.90
CA LYS A 26 -1.58 9.93 1.90
C LYS A 26 -0.51 10.95 1.48
N GLU A 27 0.65 10.92 2.14
CA GLU A 27 1.77 11.83 1.86
C GLU A 27 2.15 11.82 0.37
N LEU A 28 2.32 10.62 -0.21
CA LEU A 28 2.70 10.47 -1.62
C LEU A 28 1.57 10.86 -2.57
N TRP A 29 0.32 10.55 -2.22
CA TRP A 29 -0.82 10.90 -3.06
C TRP A 29 -1.08 12.41 -3.12
N GLU A 30 -0.83 13.13 -2.02
CA GLU A 30 -0.92 14.59 -1.98
C GLU A 30 0.06 15.27 -2.96
N LYS A 31 1.15 14.61 -3.36
CA LYS A 31 2.08 15.08 -4.40
C LYS A 31 1.54 14.89 -5.83
N VAL A 32 0.63 13.94 -6.03
CA VAL A 32 0.05 13.59 -7.35
C VAL A 32 -1.48 13.48 -7.29
N PRO A 33 -2.20 14.57 -6.95
CA PRO A 33 -3.64 14.55 -6.67
C PRO A 33 -4.51 14.19 -7.88
N GLN A 34 -3.95 14.22 -9.09
CA GLN A 34 -4.63 13.81 -10.33
C GLN A 34 -4.83 12.31 -10.45
N LEU A 35 -4.02 11.50 -9.74
CA LEU A 35 -4.17 10.05 -9.76
C LEU A 35 -5.32 9.63 -8.83
N ARG A 36 -6.07 8.58 -9.20
CA ARG A 36 -6.94 7.88 -8.26
C ARG A 36 -6.09 6.89 -7.43
N LEU A 37 -6.53 6.54 -6.23
CA LEU A 37 -5.81 5.59 -5.36
C LEU A 37 -5.36 4.30 -6.06
N GLY A 38 -6.25 3.68 -6.85
CA GLY A 38 -5.90 2.46 -7.59
C GLY A 38 -4.78 2.67 -8.63
N GLN A 39 -4.72 3.86 -9.26
CA GLN A 39 -3.64 4.20 -10.20
C GLN A 39 -2.33 4.46 -9.47
N LEU A 40 -2.37 5.17 -8.33
CA LEU A 40 -1.21 5.39 -7.47
C LEU A 40 -0.54 4.04 -7.09
N LEU A 41 -1.33 3.09 -6.59
CA LEU A 41 -0.82 1.78 -6.18
C LEU A 41 -0.43 0.91 -7.40
N GLY A 42 -1.23 0.94 -8.46
CA GLY A 42 -1.05 0.09 -9.65
C GLY A 42 0.18 0.47 -10.48
N ASN A 43 0.57 1.74 -10.52
CA ASN A 43 1.74 2.19 -11.28
C ASN A 43 3.07 1.61 -10.76
N CYS A 44 3.11 1.22 -9.47
CA CYS A 44 4.31 0.66 -8.83
C CYS A 44 4.56 -0.82 -9.15
N VAL A 45 3.66 -1.47 -9.88
CA VAL A 45 3.71 -2.90 -10.21
C VAL A 45 3.58 -3.15 -11.71
N ARG A 46 4.05 -4.31 -12.18
CA ARG A 46 3.91 -4.70 -13.59
C ARG A 46 2.57 -5.37 -13.89
N SER A 47 1.88 -5.86 -12.86
CA SER A 47 0.57 -6.51 -13.00
C SER A 47 -0.23 -6.43 -11.71
N GLU A 48 -1.55 -6.50 -11.83
CA GLU A 48 -2.49 -6.50 -10.68
C GLU A 48 -2.27 -7.70 -9.75
N ILE A 49 -1.90 -8.85 -10.32
CA ILE A 49 -1.57 -10.05 -9.55
C ILE A 49 -0.36 -9.80 -8.64
N GLN A 50 0.63 -9.04 -9.12
CA GLN A 50 1.80 -8.71 -8.31
C GLN A 50 1.40 -7.85 -7.10
N LEU A 51 0.48 -6.91 -7.27
CA LEU A 51 -0.01 -6.07 -6.17
C LEU A 51 -0.72 -6.91 -5.10
N TYR A 52 -1.52 -7.90 -5.52
CA TYR A 52 -2.28 -8.75 -4.59
C TYR A 52 -1.41 -9.55 -3.61
N TYR A 53 -0.23 -10.00 -4.04
CA TYR A 53 0.70 -10.78 -3.22
C TYR A 53 1.82 -9.95 -2.60
N MET A 54 1.79 -8.63 -2.75
CA MET A 54 2.84 -7.75 -2.25
C MET A 54 2.68 -7.52 -0.74
N GLU A 55 3.79 -7.58 -0.01
CA GLU A 55 3.84 -7.19 1.39
C GLU A 55 3.91 -5.65 1.52
N ASP A 56 3.42 -5.11 2.63
CA ASP A 56 3.24 -3.67 2.84
C ASP A 56 4.56 -2.88 2.73
N ASP A 57 5.64 -3.41 3.28
CA ASP A 57 6.97 -2.81 3.27
C ASP A 57 7.52 -2.69 1.84
N VAL A 58 7.41 -3.77 1.05
CA VAL A 58 7.81 -3.79 -0.35
C VAL A 58 6.96 -2.82 -1.20
N LEU A 59 5.66 -2.73 -0.92
CA LEU A 59 4.79 -1.77 -1.60
C LEU A 59 5.19 -0.34 -1.28
N LEU A 60 5.49 -0.05 -0.01
CA LEU A 60 5.91 1.27 0.43
C LEU A 60 7.23 1.70 -0.22
N GLU A 61 8.26 0.84 -0.23
CA GLU A 61 9.53 1.11 -0.91
C GLU A 61 9.33 1.46 -2.40
N LYS A 62 8.42 0.76 -3.09
CA LYS A 62 8.12 1.02 -4.50
C LYS A 62 7.36 2.31 -4.72
N LEU A 63 6.44 2.66 -3.81
CA LEU A 63 5.72 3.93 -3.85
C LEU A 63 6.68 5.10 -3.62
N GLU A 64 7.57 4.98 -2.63
CA GLU A 64 8.59 5.99 -2.36
C GLU A 64 9.56 6.13 -3.55
N ALA A 65 10.06 5.03 -4.11
CA ALA A 65 10.93 5.09 -5.29
C ALA A 65 10.26 5.74 -6.52
N MET A 66 8.94 5.57 -6.66
CA MET A 66 8.17 6.14 -7.77
C MET A 66 7.83 7.62 -7.58
N TYR A 67 7.53 8.05 -6.35
CA TYR A 67 6.89 9.33 -6.08
C TYR A 67 7.68 10.26 -5.13
N SER A 68 8.78 9.79 -4.52
CA SER A 68 9.64 10.62 -3.66
C SER A 68 10.40 11.69 -4.45
N GLU A 69 10.61 11.51 -5.76
CA GLU A 69 11.38 12.44 -6.60
C GLU A 69 10.53 13.49 -7.33
N ALA A 70 9.22 13.55 -7.08
CA ALA A 70 8.31 14.51 -7.73
C ALA A 70 8.57 16.00 -7.37
N ASP A 71 9.62 16.30 -6.59
CA ASP A 71 10.09 17.64 -6.22
C ASP A 71 11.35 18.09 -7.01
N LYS A 72 11.78 17.33 -8.04
CA LYS A 72 12.87 17.73 -8.94
C LYS A 72 12.34 18.06 -10.34
N ASP A 73 11.61 19.16 -10.47
CA ASP A 73 11.49 19.95 -11.70
C ASP A 73 10.90 21.33 -11.40
#